data_AF-A0A285TXE8-F1
#
_entry.id   AF-A0A285TXE8-F1
#
_cell.length_a   1.000
_cell.length_b   1.000
_cell.length_c   1.000
_cell.angle_alpha   90.00
_cell.angle_beta   90.00
_cell.angle_gamma   90.00
#
_symmetry.space_group_name_H-M   'P 1'
#
loop_
_entity.id
_entity.type
_entity.pdbx_description
1 polymer ?
#
loop_
_entity_poly.entity_id
_entity_poly.type
_entity_poly.pdbx_seq_one_letter_code
_entity_poly.pdbx_strand_id
1 'polypeptide(L)'
;MMKLAKLPDRKPVKLTVTVNADLDRKLRDYATLYRETYGESEAIAELIPFMLEAFLENDRAFVRARKEGIAGAAQDGRQSKSS
;
A
#
# COMPACT_ATOMS: atom_id res chain seq x y z
N MET A 1 -14.67 -10.94 29.42
CA MET A 1 -14.59 -9.62 28.76
C MET A 1 -13.55 -9.70 27.66
N MET A 2 -13.96 -9.73 26.40
CA MET A 2 -13.04 -9.89 25.25
C MET A 2 -12.22 -8.61 25.05
N LYS A 3 -10.89 -8.77 24.95
CA LYS A 3 -9.90 -7.69 24.74
C LYS A 3 -9.51 -7.51 23.27
N LEU A 4 -10.16 -8.20 22.34
CA LEU A 4 -9.85 -8.08 20.92
C LEU A 4 -10.82 -7.10 20.27
N ALA A 5 -10.30 -5.91 19.92
CA ALA A 5 -11.02 -4.99 19.06
C ALA A 5 -11.29 -5.65 17.69
N LYS A 6 -12.38 -5.23 17.04
CA LYS A 6 -12.76 -5.71 15.70
C LYS A 6 -11.55 -5.57 14.77
N LEU A 7 -11.21 -6.67 14.07
CA LEU A 7 -10.13 -6.67 13.09
C LEU A 7 -10.37 -5.53 12.07
N PRO A 8 -9.31 -4.80 11.67
CA PRO A 8 -9.45 -3.70 10.72
C PRO A 8 -10.08 -4.21 9.42
N ASP A 9 -10.81 -3.33 8.73
CA ASP A 9 -11.37 -3.66 7.42
C ASP A 9 -10.22 -4.07 6.49
N ARG A 10 -10.27 -5.32 6.02
CA ARG A 10 -9.26 -5.92 5.12
C ARG A 10 -9.71 -5.91 3.67
N LYS A 11 -10.79 -5.19 3.34
CA LYS A 11 -11.28 -5.13 1.97
C LYS A 11 -10.23 -4.50 1.07
N PRO A 12 -9.81 -5.19 -0.01
CA PRO A 12 -8.91 -4.59 -0.98
C PRO A 12 -9.57 -3.37 -1.61
N VAL A 13 -8.83 -2.26 -1.66
CA VAL A 13 -9.26 -1.03 -2.32
C VAL A 13 -8.66 -1.01 -3.72
N LYS A 14 -9.51 -0.96 -4.75
CA LYS A 14 -9.06 -0.83 -6.14
C LYS A 14 -8.67 0.62 -6.41
N LEU A 15 -7.41 0.84 -6.79
CA LEU A 15 -6.90 2.12 -7.26
C LEU A 15 -6.67 2.06 -8.78
N THR A 16 -7.13 3.08 -9.50
CA THR A 16 -6.79 3.27 -10.92
C THR A 16 -5.83 4.45 -11.05
N VAL A 17 -4.67 4.21 -11.65
CA VAL A 17 -3.61 5.21 -11.84
C VAL A 17 -3.31 5.38 -13.33
N THR A 18 -3.06 6.61 -13.74
CA THR A 18 -2.50 6.92 -15.05
C THR A 18 -1.03 7.28 -14.86
N VAL A 19 -0.15 6.64 -15.63
CA VAL A 19 1.29 6.90 -15.62
C VAL A 19 1.73 7.43 -16.98
N ASN A 20 2.80 8.22 -17.00
CA ASN A 20 3.39 8.66 -18.26
C ASN A 20 4.17 7.51 -18.94
N ALA A 21 4.50 7.69 -20.22
CA ALA A 21 5.21 6.67 -21.01
C ALA A 21 6.58 6.30 -20.41
N ASP A 22 7.28 7.26 -19.82
CA ASP A 22 8.59 7.01 -19.22
C ASP A 22 8.51 6.12 -17.98
N LEU A 23 7.48 6.28 -17.16
CA LEU A 23 7.25 5.42 -16.01
C LEU A 23 6.78 4.03 -16.44
N ASP A 24 5.89 3.92 -17.44
CA ASP A 24 5.48 2.61 -18.00
C ASP A 24 6.70 1.82 -18.51
N ARG A 25 7.63 2.45 -19.23
CA ARG A 25 8.87 1.79 -19.69
C ARG A 25 9.69 1.26 -18.52
N LYS A 26 9.97 2.10 -17.51
CA LYS A 26 10.73 1.69 -16.32
C LYS A 26 10.07 0.53 -15.57
N LEU A 27 8.75 0.54 -15.49
CA LEU A 27 7.98 -0.52 -14.84
C LEU A 27 8.09 -1.85 -15.61
N ARG A 28 8.08 -1.82 -16.95
CA ARG A 28 8.32 -3.02 -17.79
C ARG A 28 9.74 -3.55 -17.65
N ASP A 29 10.73 -2.66 -17.61
CA ASP A 29 12.13 -3.02 -17.41
C ASP A 29 12.30 -3.70 -16.04
N TYR A 30 11.66 -3.15 -15.00
CA TYR A 30 11.67 -3.77 -13.68
C TYR A 30 11.03 -5.16 -13.66
N ALA A 31 9.88 -5.36 -14.32
CA ALA A 31 9.25 -6.68 -14.40
C ALA A 31 10.16 -7.71 -15.11
N THR A 32 10.92 -7.26 -16.12
CA THR A 32 11.92 -8.09 -16.79
C THR A 32 13.05 -8.47 -15.84
N LEU A 33 13.59 -7.50 -15.10
CA LEU A 33 14.63 -7.75 -14.10
C LEU A 33 14.16 -8.69 -12.99
N TYR A 34 12.91 -8.53 -12.52
CA TYR A 34 12.32 -9.40 -11.50
C TYR A 34 12.30 -10.86 -11.97
N ARG A 35 11.84 -11.09 -13.20
CA ARG A 35 11.84 -12.42 -13.83
C ARG A 35 13.24 -12.98 -14.00
N GLU A 36 14.21 -12.17 -14.40
CA GLU A 36 15.60 -12.62 -14.52
C GLU A 36 16.21 -12.99 -13.16
N THR A 37 15.84 -12.27 -12.10
CA THR A 37 16.36 -12.47 -10.75
C THR A 37 15.77 -13.71 -10.08
N TYR A 38 14.46 -13.93 -10.24
CA TYR A 38 13.73 -14.96 -9.49
C TYR A 38 13.22 -16.13 -10.35
N GLY A 39 13.34 -16.04 -11.68
CA GLY A 39 12.80 -17.03 -12.62
C GLY A 39 11.28 -16.97 -12.78
N GLU A 40 10.60 -16.10 -12.03
CA GLU A 40 9.14 -15.99 -12.00
C GLU A 40 8.68 -14.70 -12.70
N SER A 41 7.67 -14.83 -13.58
CA SER A 41 7.10 -13.70 -14.29
C SER A 41 5.82 -13.27 -13.62
N GLU A 42 5.85 -12.10 -12.97
CA GLU A 42 4.67 -11.47 -12.39
C GLU A 42 4.20 -10.28 -13.21
N ALA A 43 2.88 -10.07 -13.25
CA ALA A 43 2.32 -8.89 -13.88
C ALA A 43 2.71 -7.65 -13.08
N ILE A 44 3.03 -6.55 -13.77
CA ILE A 44 3.44 -5.32 -13.09
C ILE A 44 2.38 -4.80 -12.09
N ALA A 45 1.10 -5.02 -12.38
CA ALA A 45 -0.01 -4.67 -11.51
C ALA A 45 0.05 -5.41 -10.17
N GLU A 46 0.58 -6.63 -10.15
CA GLU A 46 0.77 -7.44 -8.93
C GLU A 46 2.04 -7.03 -8.19
N LEU A 47 3.06 -6.52 -8.89
CA LEU A 47 4.29 -6.02 -8.27
C LEU A 47 4.12 -4.64 -7.62
N ILE A 48 3.28 -3.76 -8.19
CA ILE A 48 3.07 -2.37 -7.73
C ILE A 48 2.71 -2.29 -6.24
N PRO A 49 1.77 -3.09 -5.69
CA PRO A 49 1.46 -3.07 -4.26
C PRO A 49 2.69 -3.27 -3.38
N PHE A 50 3.54 -4.26 -3.69
CA PHE A 50 4.75 -4.55 -2.93
C PHE A 50 5.81 -3.45 -3.09
N MET A 51 5.94 -2.87 -4.29
CA MET A 51 6.81 -1.72 -4.52
C MET A 51 6.39 -0.51 -3.67
N LEU A 52 5.10 -0.24 -3.60
CA LEU A 52 4.55 0.88 -2.84
C LEU A 52 4.69 0.66 -1.32
N GLU A 53 4.45 -0.56 -0.85
CA GLU A 53 4.67 -0.92 0.55
C GLU A 53 6.14 -0.74 0.94
N ALA A 54 7.07 -1.31 0.16
CA ALA A 54 8.50 -1.15 0.37
C ALA A 54 8.92 0.33 0.31
N PHE A 55 8.37 1.12 -0.61
CA PHE A 55 8.65 2.56 -0.69
C PHE A 55 8.21 3.29 0.59
N LEU A 56 6.99 3.07 1.06
CA LEU A 56 6.43 3.73 2.24
C LEU A 56 7.16 3.32 3.53
N GLU A 57 7.56 2.05 3.65
CA GLU A 57 8.31 1.54 4.79
C GLU A 57 9.72 2.16 4.88
N ASN A 58 10.32 2.48 3.73
CA ASN A 58 11.67 3.03 3.65
C ASN A 58 11.71 4.57 3.65
N ASP A 59 10.58 5.25 3.48
CA ASP A 59 10.49 6.70 3.65
C ASP A 59 10.50 7.07 5.15
N ARG A 60 11.70 7.41 5.67
CA ARG A 60 11.88 7.80 7.07
C ARG A 60 11.07 9.02 7.49
N ALA A 61 10.84 9.97 6.59
CA ALA A 61 10.06 11.16 6.89
C ALA A 61 8.58 10.77 7.07
N PHE A 62 8.06 9.95 6.16
CA PHE A 62 6.72 9.37 6.26
C PHE A 62 6.55 8.51 7.53
N VAL A 63 7.51 7.63 7.84
CA VAL A 63 7.46 6.78 9.03
C VAL A 63 7.44 7.59 10.32
N ARG A 64 8.25 8.66 10.41
CA ARG A 64 8.24 9.58 11.57
C ARG A 64 6.92 10.32 11.68
N ALA A 65 6.46 10.91 10.59
CA ALA A 65 5.15 11.56 10.49
C ALA A 65 4.00 10.66 10.97
N ARG A 66 3.97 9.39 10.53
CA ARG A 66 2.94 8.43 10.93
C ARG A 66 3.00 8.11 12.44
N LYS A 67 4.20 8.05 13.04
CA LYS A 67 4.38 7.86 14.49
C LYS A 67 3.99 9.10 15.29
N GLU A 68 4.28 10.28 14.74
CA GLU A 68 3.97 11.59 15.32
C GLU A 68 2.51 12.00 15.10
N GLY A 69 1.73 11.16 14.42
CA GLY A 69 0.28 11.32 14.31
C GLY A 69 -0.20 12.20 13.16
N ILE A 70 0.57 12.34 12.07
CA ILE A 70 -0.01 12.68 10.77
C ILE A 70 -0.90 11.49 10.37
N ALA A 71 -2.22 11.43 10.47
CA ALA A 71 -3.29 12.30 10.96
C ALA A 71 -4.38 11.34 11.52
N GLY A 72 -5.20 11.77 12.48
CA GLY A 72 -6.27 10.97 13.11
C GLY A 72 -7.46 10.58 12.21
N ALA A 73 -7.24 9.96 11.05
CA ALA A 73 -8.28 9.52 10.13
C ALA A 73 -8.27 8.01 9.81
N ALA A 74 -7.54 7.21 10.58
CA ALA A 74 -7.75 5.74 10.63
C ALA A 74 -8.59 5.32 11.85
N GLN A 75 -9.29 6.27 12.49
CA GLN A 75 -10.33 6.04 13.48
C GLN A 75 -11.64 6.69 13.02
N ASP A 76 -12.25 6.20 11.94
CA ASP A 76 -13.68 6.43 11.74
C ASP A 76 -14.43 5.11 11.62
N GLY A 77 -14.73 4.57 12.81
CA GLY A 77 -15.82 3.62 13.04
C GLY A 77 -16.73 4.14 14.15
N ARG A 78 -16.74 5.45 14.42
CA ARG A 78 -17.57 6.03 15.48
C ARG A 78 -18.97 6.30 14.93
N GLN A 79 -19.72 5.23 14.63
CA GLN A 79 -21.17 5.35 14.56
C GLN A 79 -21.72 5.39 15.98
N SER A 80 -21.89 6.63 16.44
CA SER A 80 -22.90 7.05 17.38
C SER A 80 -24.24 6.37 17.10
N LYS A 81 -24.75 5.63 18.09
CA LYS A 81 -26.19 5.54 18.31
C LYS A 81 -26.46 5.80 19.79
N SER A 82 -26.92 7.02 20.02
CA SER A 82 -27.72 7.40 21.18
C SER A 82 -29.09 6.72 21.03
N SER A 83 -29.49 5.95 22.05
CA SER A 83 -30.86 5.72 22.52
C SER A 83 -30.79 4.88 23.78
#